data_AF-A0A6J5YQM1-F1
#
_entry.id   AF-A0A6J5YQM1-F1
#
_cell.length_a   1.000
_cell.length_b   1.000
_cell.length_c   1.000
_cell.angle_alpha   90.00
_cell.angle_beta   90.00
_cell.angle_gamma   90.00
#
_symmetry.space_group_name_H-M   'P 1'
#
loop_
_entity.id
_entity.type
_entity.pdbx_description
1 polymer ?
#
loop_
_entity_poly.entity_id
_entity_poly.type
_entity_poly.pdbx_seq_one_letter_code
_entity_poly.pdbx_strand_id
1 'polypeptide(L)' 'MYFLVLMERKGITELRYFLLPGFCGGLSTFSAVTFEAIAPEEAGFLYLVITIVSSLITAHFALKISRALVKVRP' A
#
# COMPACT_ATOMS: atom_id res chain seq x y z
N MET A 1 -0.27 -0.65 -5.54
CA MET A 1 0.99 -1.30 -6.01
C MET A 1 1.01 -1.73 -7.48
N TYR A 2 -0.12 -2.13 -8.08
CA TYR A 2 -0.17 -2.49 -9.51
C TYR A 2 0.32 -1.36 -10.44
N PHE A 3 -0.18 -0.14 -10.24
CA PHE A 3 0.21 1.05 -11.00
C PHE A 3 1.71 1.36 -10.93
N LEU A 4 2.36 1.10 -9.79
CA LEU A 4 3.79 1.36 -9.60
C LEU A 4 4.64 0.53 -10.58
N VAL A 5 4.32 -0.75 -10.76
CA VAL A 5 5.03 -1.63 -11.71
C VAL A 5 4.72 -1.24 -13.16
N LEU A 6 3.48 -0.84 -13.47
CA LEU A 6 3.14 -0.28 -14.78
C LEU A 6 3.96 0.98 -15.07
N MET A 7 4.15 1.85 -14.07
CA MET A 7 4.80 3.14 -14.22
C MET A 7 6.33 3.03 -14.29
N GLU A 8 6.94 2.13 -13.52
CA GLU A 8 8.36 1.75 -13.68
C GLU A 8 8.66 1.21 -15.08
N ARG A 9 7.72 0.49 -15.70
CA ARG A 9 7.89 -0.06 -17.06
C ARG A 9 7.53 0.89 -18.20
N LYS A 10 6.69 1.91 -17.94
CA LYS A 10 6.19 2.86 -18.95
C LYS A 10 6.84 4.26 -18.87
N GLY A 11 7.67 4.52 -17.86
CA GLY A 11 8.49 5.74 -17.76
C GLY A 11 7.72 7.01 -17.39
N ILE A 12 6.55 6.90 -16.76
CA ILE A 12 5.73 8.07 -16.39
C ILE A 12 6.04 8.48 -14.94
N THR A 13 7.02 9.37 -14.77
CA THR A 13 7.53 9.82 -13.46
C THR A 13 6.57 10.74 -12.70
N GLU A 14 5.88 11.65 -13.39
CA GLU A 14 4.92 12.60 -12.79
C GLU A 14 3.78 11.87 -12.05
N LEU A 15 3.27 10.83 -12.69
CA LEU A 15 2.18 10.03 -12.14
C LEU A 15 2.62 9.27 -10.88
N ARG A 16 3.93 8.99 -10.71
CA ARG A 16 4.51 8.26 -9.56
C ARG A 16 4.44 9.10 -8.30
N TYR A 17 4.75 10.39 -8.42
CA TYR A 17 4.66 11.34 -7.32
C TYR A 17 3.22 11.70 -6.95
N PHE A 18 2.26 11.53 -7.87
CA PHE A 18 0.85 11.68 -7.55
C PHE A 18 0.26 10.43 -6.88
N LEU A 19 0.49 9.23 -7.45
CA LEU A 19 -0.15 8.01 -6.95
C LEU A 19 0.51 7.41 -5.69
N LEU A 20 1.83 7.53 -5.50
CA LEU A 20 2.48 6.96 -4.31
C LEU A 20 2.31 7.85 -3.07
N PRO A 21 2.86 9.08 -3.03
CA PRO A 21 2.68 9.95 -1.88
C PRO A 21 1.25 10.49 -1.75
N GLY A 22 0.63 10.89 -2.86
CA GLY A 22 -0.70 11.52 -2.84
C GLY A 22 -1.81 10.50 -2.57
N PHE A 23 -2.05 9.59 -3.51
CA PHE A 23 -3.18 8.66 -3.41
C PHE A 23 -2.94 7.53 -2.40
N CYS A 24 -1.84 6.77 -2.53
CA CYS A 24 -1.58 5.63 -1.64
C CYS A 24 -1.27 6.10 -0.21
N GLY A 25 -0.50 7.18 -0.05
CA GLY A 25 -0.22 7.78 1.25
C GLY A 25 -1.45 8.42 1.90
N GLY A 26 -2.36 9.02 1.12
CA GLY A 26 -3.60 9.60 1.62
C GLY A 26 -4.65 8.56 2.02
N LEU A 27 -4.74 7.43 1.30
CA LEU A 27 -5.67 6.34 1.63
C LEU A 27 -5.24 5.51 2.85
N SER A 28 -3.93 5.46 3.15
CA SER A 28 -3.41 4.76 4.33
C SER A 28 -3.12 5.75 5.46
N THR A 29 -3.92 5.75 6.52
CA THR A 29 -3.76 6.71 7.63
C THR A 29 -3.22 6.03 8.88
N PHE A 30 -1.90 6.13 9.11
CA PHE A 30 -1.27 5.58 10.32
C PHE A 30 -1.80 6.25 11.60
N SER A 31 -2.16 7.54 11.55
CA SER A 31 -2.70 8.28 12.70
C SER A 31 -4.07 7.76 13.16
N ALA A 32 -4.93 7.31 12.25
CA ALA A 32 -6.20 6.69 12.59
C ALA A 32 -5.98 5.34 13.28
N VAL A 33 -5.06 4.52 12.74
CA VAL A 33 -4.70 3.23 13.36
C VAL A 33 -4.12 3.41 14.76
N THR A 34 -3.32 4.47 15.00
CA THR A 34 -2.80 4.75 16.35
C THR A 34 -3.87 5.24 17.31
N PHE A 35 -4.87 5.99 16.82
CA PHE A 35 -6.00 6.41 17.65
C PHE A 35 -6.81 5.20 18.10
N GLU A 36 -7.17 4.33 17.14
CA GLU A 36 -7.87 3.07 17.40
C GLU A 36 -7.08 2.08 18.27
N ALA A 37 -5.75 2.04 18.15
CA ALA A 37 -4.93 1.11 18.93
C ALA A 37 -4.68 1.56 20.39
N ILE A 38 -4.80 2.86 20.68
CA ILE A 38 -4.48 3.45 21.99
C ILE A 38 -5.75 3.88 22.73
N ALA A 39 -6.83 4.20 22.00
CA ALA A 39 -8.10 4.57 22.61
C ALA A 39 -8.64 3.42 23.47
N PRO A 40 -9.12 3.71 24.70
CA PRO A 40 -9.48 2.68 25.68
C PRO A 40 -10.73 1.85 25.32
N GLU A 41 -11.47 2.20 24.27
CA GLU A 41 -12.73 1.56 23.89
C GLU A 41 -12.71 0.74 22.59
N GLU A 42 -11.65 0.77 21.78
CA GLU A 42 -11.63 0.06 20.50
C GLU A 42 -10.37 -0.80 20.31
N ALA A 43 -10.61 -2.02 19.78
CA ALA A 43 -9.80 -3.06 19.14
C ALA A 43 -8.31 -3.35 19.55
N GLY A 44 -7.62 -2.48 20.28
CA GLY A 44 -6.36 -2.70 20.99
C GLY A 44 -5.18 -3.14 20.12
N PHE A 45 -4.17 -3.76 20.74
CA PHE A 45 -2.95 -4.23 20.06
C PHE A 45 -3.24 -5.21 18.91
N LEU A 46 -4.33 -5.98 19.00
CA LEU A 46 -4.73 -6.94 17.97
C LEU A 46 -5.05 -6.24 16.63
N TYR A 47 -5.74 -5.10 16.68
CA TYR A 47 -6.05 -4.31 15.49
C TYR A 47 -4.81 -3.81 14.78
N LEU A 48 -3.81 -3.37 15.56
CA LEU A 48 -2.53 -2.93 15.05
C LEU A 48 -1.81 -4.07 14.32
N VAL A 49 -1.72 -5.25 14.94
CA VAL A 49 -1.07 -6.42 14.31
C VAL A 49 -1.80 -6.84 13.04
N ILE A 50 -3.13 -6.94 13.07
CA ILE A 50 -3.92 -7.33 11.91
C ILE A 50 -3.73 -6.33 10.76
N THR A 51 -3.74 -5.03 11.05
CA THR A 51 -3.56 -3.98 10.04
C THR A 51 -2.17 -4.02 9.40
N ILE A 52 -1.11 -4.23 10.19
CA ILE A 52 0.26 -4.34 9.65
C ILE A 52 0.41 -5.61 8.81
N VAL A 53 -0.01 -6.76 9.32
CA VAL A 53 0.15 -8.05 8.64
C VAL A 53 -0.68 -8.09 7.36
N SER A 54 -1.94 -7.63 7.40
CA SER A 54 -2.80 -7.56 6.22
C SER A 54 -2.25 -6.60 5.16
N SER A 55 -1.69 -5.45 5.57
CA SER A 55 -1.02 -4.51 4.66
C SER A 55 0.19 -5.15 3.98
N LEU A 56 1.06 -5.86 4.72
CA LEU A 56 2.21 -6.55 4.15
C LEU A 56 1.81 -7.66 3.17
N ILE A 57 0.80 -8.46 3.52
CA ILE A 57 0.29 -9.54 2.66
C ILE A 57 -0.27 -8.95 1.36
N THR A 58 -1.12 -7.93 1.48
CA THR A 58 -1.73 -7.27 0.33
C THR A 58 -0.67 -6.66 -0.58
N ALA A 59 0.34 -6.02 -0.01
CA ALA A 59 1.48 -5.48 -0.75
C ALA A 59 2.27 -6.58 -1.49
N HIS A 60 2.58 -7.68 -0.81
CA HIS A 60 3.31 -8.80 -1.40
C HIS A 60 2.58 -9.40 -2.60
N PHE A 61 1.29 -9.72 -2.45
CA PHE A 61 0.47 -10.25 -3.53
C PHE A 61 0.29 -9.25 -4.67
N ALA A 62 0.04 -7.97 -4.35
CA ALA A 62 -0.09 -6.93 -5.36
C ALA A 62 1.18 -6.78 -6.22
N LEU A 63 2.37 -6.87 -5.62
CA LEU A 63 3.63 -6.86 -6.36
C LEU A 63 3.83 -8.12 -7.20
N LYS A 64 3.58 -9.31 -6.65
CA LYS A 64 3.70 -10.58 -7.37
C LYS A 64 2.79 -10.62 -8.59
N ILE A 65 1.51 -10.28 -8.41
CA ILE A 65 0.51 -10.25 -9.48
C ILE A 65 0.89 -9.21 -10.53
N SER A 66 1.30 -8.01 -10.11
CA SER A 66 1.67 -6.96 -11.05
C SER A 66 2.91 -7.32 -11.87
N ARG A 67 3.91 -7.97 -11.26
CA ARG A 67 5.09 -8.48 -12.00
C ARG A 67 4.75 -9.62 -12.96
N ALA A 68 3.72 -10.42 -12.66
CA ALA A 68 3.25 -11.48 -13.54
C ALA A 68 2.44 -10.94 -14.74
N LEU A 69 1.57 -9.95 -14.51
CA LEU A 69 0.73 -9.35 -15.55
C LEU A 69 1.50 -8.39 -16.44
N VAL A 70 2.47 -7.66 -15.91
CA VAL A 70 3.28 -6.68 -16.66
C VAL A 70 4.60 -7.31 -17.09
N LYS A 71 4.56 -8.04 -18.21
CA LYS A 71 5.76 -8.61 -18.85
C LYS A 71 6.76 -7.51 -19.18
N VAL A 72 8.02 -7.71 -18.79
CA VAL A 72 9.16 -6.85 -19.16
C VAL A 72 9.15 -6.71 -20.68
N ARG A 73 9.08 -5.49 -21.23
CA ARG A 73 9.55 -5.30 -22.60
C ARG A 73 11.07 -5.57 -22.57
N PRO A 74 11.59 -6.47 -23.42
CA PRO A 74 13.03 -6.68 -23.52
C PRO A 74 13.75 -5.37 -23.88
#